data_AF-A0A4V1CP64-F1
#
_entry.id   AF-A0A4V1CP64-F1
#
_cell.length_a   1.000
_cell.length_b   1.000
_cell.length_c   1.000
_cell.angle_alpha   90.00
_cell.angle_beta   90.00
_cell.angle_gamma   90.00
#
_symmetry.space_group_name_H-M   'P 1'
#
loop_
_entity.id
_entity.type
_entity.pdbx_description
1 polymer ?
#
loop_
_entity_poly.entity_id
_entity_poly.type
_entity_poly.pdbx_seq_one_letter_code
_entity_poly.pdbx_strand_id
1 'polypeptide(L)'
;MPAGAPKQAPTEPERRGVTVRRAPKYVPFLALGALLGIAAAAVVAFGLPGDESYEPGAVFGFFLVLFGIVGAVLGAIAALVLDRLSVRRAEHAVVESVPESDGEDLP
;
A
#
# COMPACT_ATOMS: atom_id res chain seq x y z
N MET A 1 -49.40 -27.90 -36.81
CA MET A 1 -47.93 -27.94 -36.91
C MET A 1 -47.38 -26.87 -35.96
N PRO A 2 -46.69 -27.26 -34.87
CA PRO A 2 -46.20 -26.33 -33.84
C PRO A 2 -44.80 -25.79 -34.21
N ALA A 3 -44.61 -24.49 -34.20
CA ALA A 3 -43.30 -23.82 -34.19
C ALA A 3 -43.55 -22.33 -33.90
N GLY A 4 -42.93 -21.67 -32.95
CA GLY A 4 -41.98 -22.01 -31.91
C GLY A 4 -41.78 -20.68 -31.19
N ALA A 5 -41.91 -20.66 -29.87
CA ALA A 5 -41.58 -19.47 -29.10
C ALA A 5 -40.12 -19.08 -29.41
N PRO A 6 -39.78 -17.80 -29.62
CA PRO A 6 -38.38 -17.39 -29.65
C PRO A 6 -37.77 -17.68 -28.27
N LYS A 7 -36.96 -18.74 -28.24
CA LYS A 7 -36.12 -19.13 -27.11
C LYS A 7 -34.99 -18.11 -27.01
N GLN A 8 -35.09 -17.27 -25.97
CA GLN A 8 -34.07 -16.50 -25.27
C GLN A 8 -32.67 -16.49 -25.92
N ALA A 9 -32.21 -15.31 -26.34
CA ALA A 9 -30.79 -15.01 -26.26
C ALA A 9 -30.49 -14.62 -24.81
N PRO A 10 -29.63 -15.35 -24.08
CA PRO A 10 -29.07 -14.85 -22.83
C PRO A 10 -28.29 -13.58 -23.19
N THR A 11 -28.77 -12.43 -22.75
CA THR A 11 -27.98 -11.20 -22.79
C THR A 11 -26.70 -11.51 -22.02
N GLU A 12 -25.57 -11.44 -22.73
CA GLU A 12 -24.24 -11.66 -22.17
C GLU A 12 -24.13 -10.98 -20.81
N PRO A 13 -23.47 -11.62 -19.83
CA PRO A 13 -23.16 -10.94 -18.60
C PRO A 13 -22.37 -9.68 -18.97
N GLU A 14 -23.00 -8.53 -18.79
CA GLU A 14 -22.39 -7.22 -18.91
C GLU A 14 -21.19 -7.22 -17.97
N ARG A 15 -20.01 -7.60 -18.52
CA ARG A 15 -18.71 -7.57 -17.86
C ARG A 15 -18.38 -6.11 -17.64
N ARG A 16 -19.04 -5.53 -16.64
CA ARG A 16 -18.77 -4.20 -16.15
C ARG A 16 -17.39 -4.27 -15.54
N GLY A 17 -16.39 -3.87 -16.33
CA GLY A 17 -15.00 -3.78 -15.93
C GLY A 17 -14.89 -2.82 -14.75
N VAL A 18 -15.03 -3.36 -13.54
CA VAL A 18 -14.69 -2.64 -12.34
C VAL A 18 -13.17 -2.62 -12.31
N THR A 19 -12.59 -1.53 -12.80
CA THR A 19 -11.19 -1.21 -12.56
C THR A 19 -11.01 -1.09 -11.06
N VAL A 20 -10.63 -2.19 -10.41
CA VAL A 20 -10.19 -2.16 -9.03
C VAL A 20 -8.89 -1.36 -9.03
N ARG A 21 -9.00 -0.04 -8.81
CA ARG A 21 -7.87 0.75 -8.36
C ARG A 21 -7.43 0.10 -7.05
N ARG A 22 -6.41 -0.76 -7.10
CA ARG A 22 -5.72 -1.20 -5.89
C ARG A 22 -5.30 0.07 -5.17
N ALA A 23 -5.96 0.38 -4.06
CA ALA A 23 -5.63 1.54 -3.26
C ALA A 23 -4.16 1.40 -2.84
N PRO A 24 -3.29 2.33 -3.25
CA PRO A 24 -1.87 2.23 -2.98
C PRO A 24 -1.61 2.29 -1.46
N LYS A 25 -0.86 1.31 -0.94
CA LYS A 25 -0.72 1.09 0.50
C LYS A 25 0.46 1.89 1.06
N TYR A 26 0.36 3.21 1.06
CA TYR A 26 1.40 4.10 1.61
C TYR A 26 1.41 4.16 3.16
N VAL A 27 0.27 3.84 3.79
CA VAL A 27 0.06 3.92 5.25
C VAL A 27 1.14 3.20 6.09
N PRO A 28 1.50 1.92 5.83
CA PRO A 28 2.50 1.21 6.64
C PRO A 28 3.91 1.84 6.57
N PHE A 29 4.30 2.41 5.43
CA PHE A 29 5.61 3.05 5.27
C PHE A 29 5.68 4.40 5.99
N LEU A 30 4.59 5.15 5.98
CA LEU A 30 4.45 6.38 6.74
C LEU A 30 4.53 6.10 8.25
N ALA A 31 3.83 5.05 8.71
CA ALA A 31 3.89 4.61 10.11
C ALA A 31 5.31 4.16 10.51
N LEU A 32 6.00 3.40 9.65
CA LEU A 32 7.37 2.95 9.92
C LEU A 32 8.35 4.13 10.01
N GLY A 33 8.27 5.09 9.08
CA GLY A 33 9.12 6.28 9.08
C GLY A 33 8.89 7.15 10.32
N ALA A 34 7.62 7.33 10.71
CA ALA A 34 7.27 8.04 11.95
C ALA A 34 7.82 7.31 13.20
N LEU A 35 7.66 5.98 13.29
CA LEU A 35 8.19 5.19 14.40
C LEU A 35 9.72 5.29 14.52
N LEU A 36 10.44 5.24 13.40
CA LEU A 36 11.90 5.43 13.38
C LEU A 36 12.30 6.83 13.84
N GLY A 37 11.56 7.87 13.41
CA GLY A 37 11.77 9.24 13.87
C GLY A 37 11.56 9.40 15.38
N ILE A 38 10.49 8.81 15.92
CA ILE A 38 10.20 8.79 17.36
C ILE A 38 11.31 8.07 18.13
N ALA A 39 11.78 6.91 17.63
CA ALA A 39 12.87 6.17 18.25
C ALA A 39 14.17 6.99 18.27
N ALA A 40 14.51 7.67 17.17
CA ALA A 40 15.67 8.55 17.13
C ALA A 40 15.54 9.72 18.13
N ALA A 41 14.36 10.33 18.26
CA ALA A 41 14.11 11.39 19.23
C ALA A 41 14.28 10.92 20.67
N ALA A 42 13.79 9.72 20.99
CA ALA A 42 13.97 9.12 22.31
C ALA A 42 15.46 8.87 22.61
N VAL A 43 16.22 8.36 21.64
CA VAL A 43 17.67 8.13 21.80
C VAL A 43 18.42 9.45 22.04
N VAL A 44 18.07 10.52 21.32
CA VAL A 44 18.72 11.82 21.52
C VAL A 44 18.37 12.42 22.88
N ALA A 45 17.10 12.34 23.30
CA ALA A 45 16.65 12.93 24.56
C ALA A 45 17.12 12.18 25.81
N PHE A 46 17.21 10.85 25.75
CA PHE A 46 17.49 10.00 26.91
C PHE A 46 18.81 9.24 26.84
N GLY A 47 19.44 9.17 25.66
CA GLY A 47 20.67 8.40 25.43
C GLY A 47 21.96 9.22 25.47
N LEU A 48 21.88 10.55 25.42
CA LEU A 48 23.02 11.43 25.63
C LEU A 48 23.08 11.88 27.10
N PRO A 49 24.28 11.99 27.70
CA PRO A 49 24.44 12.62 29.01
C PRO A 49 23.93 14.07 28.90
N GLY A 50 22.81 14.33 29.55
CA GLY A 50 22.15 15.64 29.49
C GLY A 50 22.90 16.67 30.33
N ASP A 51 23.04 17.88 29.79
CA ASP A 51 23.39 19.05 30.59
C ASP A 51 22.20 19.40 31.50
N GLU A 52 22.44 19.69 32.78
CA GLU A 52 21.40 20.11 33.75
C GLU A 52 20.63 21.37 33.31
N SER A 53 21.16 22.09 32.32
CA SER A 53 20.53 23.28 31.74
C SER A 53 19.28 22.98 30.89
N TYR A 54 19.09 21.73 30.45
CA TYR A 54 17.98 21.36 29.57
C TYR A 54 17.12 20.27 30.17
N GLU A 55 15.83 20.55 30.29
CA GLU A 55 14.86 19.55 30.72
C GLU A 55 14.71 18.46 29.63
N PRO A 56 14.92 17.17 29.95
CA PRO A 56 14.84 16.09 28.97
C PRO A 56 13.49 16.01 28.25
N GLY A 57 12.38 16.39 28.92
CA GLY A 57 11.05 16.43 28.31
C GLY A 57 10.93 17.46 27.19
N ALA A 58 11.52 18.64 27.37
CA ALA A 58 11.57 19.68 26.34
C ALA A 58 12.44 19.27 25.15
N VAL A 59 13.60 18.67 25.41
CA VAL A 59 14.50 18.12 24.38
C VAL A 59 13.79 17.03 23.58
N PHE A 60 13.14 16.10 24.27
CA PHE A 60 12.33 15.05 23.64
C PHE A 60 11.25 15.64 22.75
N GLY A 61 10.43 16.57 23.25
CA GLY A 61 9.35 17.17 22.47
C GLY A 61 9.84 17.87 21.20
N PHE A 62 10.95 18.61 21.28
CA PHE A 62 11.55 19.28 20.12
C PHE A 62 12.03 18.26 19.08
N PHE A 63 12.82 17.27 19.48
CA PHE A 63 13.34 16.26 18.57
C PHE A 63 12.26 15.30 18.06
N LEU A 64 11.21 15.06 18.84
CA LEU A 64 10.05 14.26 18.43
C LEU A 64 9.38 14.88 17.21
N VAL A 65 9.13 16.19 17.24
CA VAL A 65 8.53 16.91 16.09
C VAL A 65 9.52 16.94 14.92
N LEU A 66 10.78 17.28 15.19
CA LEU A 66 11.82 17.40 14.16
C LEU A 66 12.04 16.07 13.42
N PHE A 67 12.38 15.01 14.15
CA PHE A 67 12.61 13.69 13.58
C PHE A 67 11.32 13.00 13.17
N GLY A 68 10.18 13.32 13.80
CA GLY A 68 8.88 12.85 13.34
C GLY A 68 8.56 13.34 11.93
N ILE A 69 8.74 14.64 11.65
CA ILE A 69 8.53 15.21 10.32
C ILE A 69 9.54 14.64 9.32
N VAL A 70 10.83 14.67 9.65
CA VAL A 70 11.89 14.15 8.76
C VAL A 70 11.69 12.67 8.47
N GLY A 71 11.42 11.87 9.51
CA GLY A 71 11.14 10.43 9.40
C GLY A 71 9.87 10.14 8.59
N ALA A 72 8.82 10.93 8.77
CA ALA A 72 7.61 10.81 7.95
C ALA A 72 7.85 11.15 6.48
N VAL A 73 8.63 12.20 6.18
CA VAL A 73 9.02 12.57 4.82
C VAL A 73 9.86 11.47 4.17
N LEU A 74 10.88 10.95 4.87
CA LEU A 74 11.70 9.85 4.37
C LEU A 74 10.87 8.57 4.18
N GLY A 75 9.98 8.27 5.12
CA GLY A 75 9.04 7.15 5.03
C GLY A 75 8.09 7.30 3.84
N ALA A 76 7.59 8.51 3.57
CA ALA A 76 6.75 8.81 2.41
C ALA A 76 7.53 8.71 1.09
N ILE A 77 8.77 9.20 1.03
CA ILE A 77 9.64 9.03 -0.15
C ILE A 77 9.88 7.54 -0.42
N ALA A 78 10.23 6.77 0.60
CA ALA A 78 10.38 5.32 0.50
C ALA A 78 9.07 4.67 0.04
N ALA A 79 7.93 5.07 0.59
CA ALA A 79 6.62 4.60 0.17
C ALA A 79 6.36 4.86 -1.31
N LEU A 80 6.66 6.05 -1.82
CA LEU A 80 6.48 6.41 -3.24
C LEU A 80 7.39 5.57 -4.15
N VAL A 81 8.63 5.31 -3.73
CA VAL A 81 9.57 4.46 -4.48
C VAL A 81 9.09 3.01 -4.52
N LEU A 82 8.70 2.45 -3.36
CA LEU A 82 8.20 1.08 -3.26
C LEU A 82 6.84 0.89 -3.91
N ASP A 83 5.95 1.87 -3.83
CA ASP A 83 4.64 1.82 -4.49
C ASP A 83 4.80 1.81 -6.01
N ARG A 84 5.73 2.58 -6.57
CA ARG A 84 6.11 2.48 -7.99
C ARG A 84 6.59 1.08 -8.38
N LEU A 85 7.34 0.41 -7.50
CA LEU A 85 7.85 -0.95 -7.74
C LEU A 85 6.75 -2.00 -7.57
N SER A 86 5.89 -1.81 -6.57
CA SER A 86 4.81 -2.72 -6.18
C SER A 86 3.67 -2.73 -7.21
N VAL A 87 3.32 -1.58 -7.78
CA VAL A 87 2.36 -1.49 -8.90
C VAL A 87 2.82 -2.37 -10.07
N ARG A 88 4.11 -2.31 -10.43
CA ARG A 88 4.67 -3.17 -11.49
C ARG A 88 4.65 -4.65 -11.12
N ARG A 89 4.96 -5.00 -9.87
CA ARG A 89 4.97 -6.41 -9.43
C ARG A 89 3.57 -7.00 -9.28
N ALA A 90 2.59 -6.19 -8.89
CA ALA A 90 1.20 -6.57 -8.75
C ALA A 90 0.54 -6.88 -10.10
N GLU A 91 0.95 -6.22 -11.19
CA GLU A 91 0.55 -6.59 -12.55
C GLU A 91 1.00 -8.02 -12.88
N HIS A 92 2.25 -8.37 -12.57
CA HIS A 92 2.78 -9.71 -12.88
C HIS A 92 2.07 -10.85 -12.13
N ALA A 93 1.60 -10.62 -10.90
CA ALA A 93 0.95 -11.67 -10.10
C ALA A 93 -0.53 -11.91 -10.46
N VAL A 94 -1.20 -10.96 -11.12
CA VAL A 94 -2.58 -11.14 -11.60
C VAL A 94 -2.62 -11.80 -12.98
N VAL A 95 -1.50 -11.76 -13.72
CA VAL A 95 -1.38 -12.33 -15.06
C VAL A 95 -1.18 -13.85 -15.04
N GLU A 96 -0.90 -14.47 -13.88
CA GLU A 96 -0.73 -15.93 -13.74
C GLU A 96 -2.00 -16.65 -13.24
N SER A 97 -3.16 -16.33 -13.81
CA SER A 97 -4.36 -17.16 -13.59
C SER A 97 -5.25 -17.24 -14.84
N VAL A 98 -4.72 -17.81 -15.92
CA VAL A 98 -5.55 -18.46 -16.94
C VAL A 98 -4.75 -19.62 -17.55
N PRO A 99 -5.04 -20.88 -17.18
CA PRO A 99 -5.31 -21.91 -18.15
C PRO A 99 -6.83 -22.03 -18.20
N GLU A 100 -7.45 -21.28 -19.10
CA GLU A 100 -8.78 -21.61 -19.62
C GLU A 100 -8.51 -22.85 -20.46
N SER A 101 -8.67 -24.01 -19.81
CA SER A 101 -8.64 -25.30 -20.50
C SER A 101 -9.98 -25.45 -21.22
N ASP A 102 -10.16 -24.67 -22.28
CA ASP A 102 -11.16 -24.92 -23.31
C ASP A 102 -10.63 -26.10 -24.14
N GLY A 103 -10.81 -27.30 -23.59
CA GLY A 103 -10.52 -28.57 -24.24
C GLY A 103 -11.77 -29.41 -24.47
N GLU A 104 -12.96 -28.81 -24.37
CA GLU A 104 -14.20 -29.41 -24.87
C GLU A 104 -14.34 -29.10 -26.36
N ASP A 105 -13.58 -29.82 -27.18
CA ASP A 105 -14.01 -30.12 -28.54
C ASP A 105 -14.06 -31.65 -28.72
N LEU A 106 -15.31 -32.10 -28.69
CA LEU A 106 -15.91 -33.36 -29.12
C LEU A 106 -15.21 -34.01 -30.33
N PRO A 107 -15.30 -35.35 -30.45
CA PRO A 107 -16.49 -35.97 -31.04
C PRO A 107 -17.32 -36.86 -30.11
#